data_AF-A0A844FGR8-F1
#
_entry.id   AF-A0A844FGR8-F1
#
_cell.length_a   1.000
_cell.length_b   1.000
_cell.length_c   1.000
_cell.angle_alpha   90.00
_cell.angle_beta   90.00
_cell.angle_gamma   90.00
#
_symmetry.space_group_name_H-M   'P 1'
#
loop_
_entity.id
_entity.type
_entity.pdbx_description
1 polymer ?
#
loop_
_entity_poly.entity_id
_entity_poly.type
_entity_poly.pdbx_seq_one_letter_code
_entity_poly.pdbx_strand_id
1 'polypeptide(L)' 'MERQPNGIRYNEISKVLNKYGYELVRSKGSHRHFRNNQGDVITIKEENPLKAVYVKDVLKRIGR' A
#
# COMPACT_ATOMS: atom_id res chain seq x y z
N MET A 1 -10.85 5.83 -2.15
CA MET A 1 -9.49 6.04 -1.62
C MET A 1 -9.14 7.52 -1.51
N GLU A 2 -9.08 8.27 -2.62
CA GLU A 2 -8.61 9.68 -2.61
C GLU A 2 -9.48 10.62 -1.75
N ARG A 3 -10.80 10.58 -1.94
CA ARG A 3 -11.77 11.40 -1.17
C ARG A 3 -12.17 10.78 0.17
N GLN A 4 -11.87 9.50 0.38
CA GLN A 4 -12.20 8.73 1.58
C GLN A 4 -11.07 7.72 1.83
N PRO A 5 -10.03 8.10 2.59
CA PRO A 5 -8.88 7.23 2.88
C PRO A 5 -9.13 6.27 4.04
N ASN A 6 -10.28 6.37 4.71
CA ASN A 6 -10.70 5.46 5.78
C ASN A 6 -11.47 4.26 5.20
N GLY A 7 -11.41 3.11 5.87
CA GLY A 7 -12.21 1.93 5.51
C GLY A 7 -11.66 1.08 4.37
N ILE A 8 -10.51 1.45 3.79
CA ILE A 8 -9.91 0.75 2.66
C ILE A 8 -9.31 -0.58 3.11
N ARG A 9 -9.56 -1.65 2.36
CA ARG A 9 -9.02 -2.97 2.67
C ARG A 9 -7.59 -3.12 2.15
N TYR A 10 -6.81 -3.97 2.80
CA TYR A 10 -5.46 -4.30 2.34
C TYR A 10 -5.43 -4.78 0.88
N ASN A 11 -6.37 -5.65 0.50
CA ASN A 11 -6.45 -6.19 -0.86
C ASN A 11 -6.64 -5.11 -1.93
N GLU A 12 -7.33 -4.00 -1.61
CA GLU A 12 -7.50 -2.89 -2.55
C GLU A 12 -6.18 -2.14 -2.76
N ILE A 13 -5.46 -1.86 -1.66
CA ILE A 13 -4.14 -1.22 -1.74
C ILE A 13 -3.13 -2.09 -2.47
N SER A 14 -3.11 -3.39 -2.20
CA SER A 14 -2.22 -4.34 -2.89
C SER A 14 -2.45 -4.31 -4.41
N LYS A 15 -3.71 -4.31 -4.86
CA LYS A 15 -4.04 -4.18 -6.29
C LYS A 15 -3.57 -2.85 -6.88
N VAL A 16 -3.74 -1.74 -6.15
CA VAL A 16 -3.26 -0.43 -6.59
C VAL A 16 -1.74 -0.44 -6.71
N LEU A 17 -1.02 -0.86 -5.68
CA LEU A 17 0.45 -0.93 -5.69
C LEU A 17 0.96 -1.77 -6.86
N ASN A 18 0.42 -2.97 -7.07
CA ASN A 18 0.78 -3.84 -8.19
C ASN A 18 0.56 -3.15 -9.55
N LYS A 19 -0.54 -2.40 -9.71
CA LYS A 19 -0.82 -1.64 -10.94
C LYS A 19 0.21 -0.53 -11.20
N TYR A 20 0.77 0.07 -10.14
CA TYR A 20 1.81 1.11 -10.24
C TYR A 20 3.23 0.55 -10.15
N GLY A 21 3.41 -0.76 -10.38
CA GLY A 21 4.73 -1.39 -10.50
C GLY A 21 5.42 -1.68 -9.16
N TYR A 22 4.67 -1.68 -8.06
CA TYR A 22 5.16 -2.16 -6.77
C TYR A 22 4.85 -3.64 -6.60
N GLU A 23 5.81 -4.45 -6.20
CA GLU A 23 5.67 -5.89 -5.98
C GLU A 23 5.86 -6.25 -4.51
N LEU A 24 5.10 -7.24 -4.02
CA LEU A 24 5.26 -7.74 -2.65
C LEU A 24 6.56 -8.55 -2.53
N VAL A 25 7.58 -7.97 -1.90
CA VAL A 25 8.90 -8.59 -1.75
C VAL A 25 9.12 -9.28 -0.41
N ARG A 26 8.30 -8.97 0.61
CA ARG A 26 8.40 -9.60 1.92
C ARG A 26 7.07 -9.61 2.67
N SER A 27 6.74 -10.78 3.21
CA SER A 27 5.60 -11.03 4.09
C SER A 27 6.08 -11.71 5.38
N LYS A 28 6.37 -10.93 6.42
CA LYS A 28 6.70 -11.47 7.75
C LYS A 28 5.74 -10.90 8.79
N GLY A 29 4.99 -11.78 9.45
CA GLY A 29 3.92 -11.36 10.37
C GLY A 29 2.85 -10.55 9.65
N SER A 30 2.31 -9.53 10.32
CA SER A 30 1.32 -8.62 9.74
C SER A 30 1.93 -7.53 8.86
N HIS A 31 3.25 -7.43 8.71
CA HIS A 31 3.86 -6.41 7.85
C HIS A 31 4.12 -6.96 6.44
N ARG A 32 3.85 -6.11 5.45
CA ARG A 32 3.97 -6.38 4.02
C ARG A 32 4.86 -5.31 3.42
N HIS A 33 5.95 -5.70 2.77
CA HIS A 33 6.83 -4.77 2.07
C HIS A 33 6.59 -4.87 0.57
N PHE A 34 6.27 -3.74 -0.03
CA PHE A 34 6.18 -3.61 -1.47
C PHE A 34 7.36 -2.80 -1.99
N ARG A 35 7.95 -3.22 -3.10
CA ARG A 35 9.08 -2.53 -3.74
C ARG A 35 8.78 -2.24 -5.20
N ASN A 36 9.07 -1.04 -5.68
CA ASN A 36 8.99 -0.71 -7.10
C ASN A 36 10.30 -1.00 -7.86
N ASN A 37 10.28 -0.87 -9.19
CA ASN A 37 11.48 -1.07 -10.02
C ASN A 37 12.62 -0.05 -9.75
N GLN A 38 12.32 1.09 -9.10
CA GLN A 38 13.32 2.08 -8.70
C GLN A 38 13.97 1.74 -7.34
N GLY A 39 13.50 0.69 -6.66
CA GLY A 39 13.97 0.27 -5.35
C GLY A 39 13.23 0.90 -4.17
N ASP A 40 12.25 1.78 -4.40
CA ASP A 40 11.45 2.38 -3.33
C ASP A 40 10.62 1.32 -2.62
N VAL A 41 10.69 1.32 -1.30
CA VAL A 41 9.94 0.39 -0.46
C VAL A 41 8.86 1.13 0.33
N ILE A 42 7.64 0.58 0.30
CA ILE A 42 6.56 0.93 1.22
C ILE A 42 6.26 -0.27 2.12
N THR A 43 6.06 0.00 3.42
CA THR A 43 5.67 -1.02 4.39
C THR A 43 4.23 -0.77 4.82
N ILE A 44 3.38 -1.78 4.64
CA ILE A 44 1.97 -1.72 5.02
C ILE A 44 1.72 -2.83 6.03
N LYS A 45 1.10 -2.48 7.15
CA LYS A 45 0.56 -3.48 8.06
C LYS A 45 -0.75 -4.01 7.48
N GLU A 46 -0.84 -5.30 7.22
CA GLU A 46 -2.06 -5.99 6.83
C GLU A 46 -3.05 -5.97 8.00
N GLU A 47 -4.04 -5.09 7.91
CA GLU A 47 -5.16 -4.95 8.82
C GLU A 47 -6.40 -4.52 8.02
N ASN A 48 -7.60 -4.84 8.53
CA ASN A 48 -8.86 -4.54 7.86
C ASN A 48 -9.80 -3.81 8.84
N PRO A 49 -10.13 -2.53 8.59
CA PRO A 49 -9.61 -1.66 7.54
C PRO A 49 -8.16 -1.18 7.80
N LEU A 50 -7.45 -0.80 6.76
CA LEU A 50 -6.14 -0.15 6.87
C LEU A 50 -6.26 1.20 7.55
N LYS A 51 -5.26 1.57 8.36
CA LYS A 51 -5.10 2.96 8.80
C LYS A 51 -4.97 3.89 7.59
N ALA A 52 -5.70 5.01 7.62
CA ALA A 52 -5.70 6.01 6.55
C ALA A 52 -4.31 6.60 6.24
N VAL A 53 -3.37 6.56 7.19
CA VAL A 53 -1.98 6.99 6.95
C VAL A 53 -1.32 6.18 5.85
N TYR A 54 -1.56 4.86 5.76
CA TYR A 54 -1.01 4.03 4.71
C TYR A 54 -1.66 4.34 3.36
N VAL A 55 -2.97 4.60 3.35
CA VAL A 55 -3.70 4.98 2.13
C VAL A 55 -3.16 6.31 1.58
N LYS A 56 -2.93 7.30 2.45
CA LYS A 56 -2.35 8.60 2.06
C LYS A 56 -0.92 8.46 1.56
N ASP A 57 -0.09 7.63 2.20
CA ASP A 57 1.29 7.39 1.74
C ASP A 57 1.31 6.72 0.36
N VAL A 58 0.43 5.74 0.13
CA VAL A 58 0.28 5.11 -1.19
C VAL A 58 -0.10 6.14 -2.24
N LEU A 59 -1.13 6.98 -2.00
CA LEU A 59 -1.57 8.02 -2.93
C LEU A 59 -0.43 8.99 -3.27
N LYS A 60 0.30 9.48 -2.25
CA LYS A 60 1.45 10.36 -2.44
C LYS A 60 2.52 9.73 -3.32
N ARG A 61 2.85 8.45 -3.12
CA ARG A 61 3.88 7.73 -3.89
C ARG A 61 3.50 7.46 -5.34
N ILE A 62 2.21 7.34 -5.63
CA ILE A 62 1.71 7.14 -7.01
C ILE A 62 1.31 8.45 -7.69
N GLY A 63 1.54 9.60 -7.05
CA GLY A 63 1.25 10.93 -7.61
C GLY A 63 -0.24 11.27 -7.66
N ARG A 64 -1.01 10.89 -6.64
CA ARG A 64 -2.45 11.15 -6.49
C ARG A 64 -2.74 11.92 -5.21
#